data_AF-A0A920M7S5-F1
#
_entry.id   AF-A0A920M7S5-F1
#
_cell.length_a   1.000
_cell.length_b   1.000
_cell.length_c   1.000
_cell.angle_alpha   90.00
_cell.angle_beta   90.00
_cell.angle_gamma   90.00
#
_symmetry.space_group_name_H-M   'P 1'
#
loop_
_entity.id
_entity.type
_entity.pdbx_description
1 polymer ?
#
loop_
_entity_poly.entity_id
_entity_poly.type
_entity_poly.pdbx_seq_one_letter_code
_entity_poly.pdbx_strand_id
1 'polypeptide(L)' 'MLCSRHRAVSERNGWNALSAVSEGKVIELDDDIASRWGPRVVEFLEAIATAVEQMTALETVG' A
#
# COMPACT_ATOMS: atom_id res chain seq x y z
N MET A 1 8.89 16.03 -8.01
CA MET A 1 7.87 15.46 -8.93
C MET A 1 8.05 13.93 -8.96
N LEU A 2 8.22 13.26 -7.82
CA LEU A 2 7.17 12.75 -6.91
C LEU A 2 6.03 12.09 -7.68
N CYS A 3 6.19 10.80 -7.94
CA CYS A 3 5.24 9.91 -8.60
C CYS A 3 4.14 9.48 -7.59
N SER A 4 3.51 10.43 -6.92
CA SER A 4 2.47 10.22 -5.90
C SER A 4 1.10 9.98 -6.54
N ARG A 5 0.96 8.88 -7.28
CA ARG A 5 -0.28 8.55 -8.01
C ARG A 5 -0.92 7.26 -7.52
N HIS A 6 -1.49 7.24 -6.32
CA HIS A 6 -2.58 6.31 -5.97
C HIS A 6 -3.60 6.21 -7.11
N ARG A 7 -3.96 7.37 -7.70
CA ARG A 7 -4.88 7.49 -8.83
C ARG A 7 -4.44 6.76 -10.10
N ALA A 8 -3.12 6.58 -10.34
CA ALA A 8 -2.65 5.93 -11.57
C ALA A 8 -2.74 4.41 -11.51
N VAL A 9 -2.91 3.81 -10.33
CA VAL A 9 -2.91 2.34 -10.20
C VAL A 9 -4.15 1.74 -10.88
N SER A 10 -5.33 2.29 -10.61
CA SER A 10 -6.59 1.87 -11.25
C SER A 10 -6.72 2.31 -12.72
N GLU A 11 -6.02 3.38 -13.11
CA GLU A 11 -6.00 3.87 -14.51
C GLU A 11 -5.17 2.96 -15.44
N ARG A 12 -4.34 2.06 -14.90
CA ARG A 12 -3.56 1.12 -15.72
C ARG A 12 -4.43 -0.07 -16.14
N ASN A 13 -4.53 -0.26 -17.45
CA ASN A 13 -5.22 -1.40 -18.04
C ASN A 13 -4.76 -2.72 -17.38
N GLY A 14 -5.73 -3.50 -16.89
CA GLY A 14 -5.52 -4.78 -16.21
C GLY A 14 -5.47 -4.71 -14.68
N TRP A 15 -5.21 -3.55 -14.07
CA TRP A 15 -5.13 -3.45 -12.60
C TRP A 15 -6.49 -3.50 -11.91
N ASN A 16 -7.56 -3.07 -12.59
CA ASN A 16 -8.93 -3.18 -12.08
C ASN A 16 -9.43 -4.63 -11.95
N ALA A 17 -8.70 -5.62 -12.48
CA ALA A 17 -9.02 -7.03 -12.26
C ALA A 17 -8.59 -7.53 -10.86
N LEU A 18 -7.75 -6.77 -10.15
CA LEU A 18 -7.35 -7.09 -8.79
C LEU A 18 -8.43 -6.59 -7.82
N SER A 19 -8.94 -7.49 -6.98
CA SER A 19 -9.93 -7.15 -5.95
C SER A 19 -9.44 -6.02 -5.05
N ALA A 20 -8.15 -6.00 -4.71
CA ALA A 20 -7.54 -4.94 -3.92
C ALA A 20 -7.69 -3.55 -4.57
N VAL A 21 -7.61 -3.44 -5.89
CA VAL A 21 -7.75 -2.16 -6.61
C VAL A 21 -9.22 -1.77 -6.76
N SER A 22 -10.09 -2.73 -7.10
CA SER A 22 -11.53 -2.47 -7.25
C SER A 22 -12.22 -2.14 -5.92
N GLU A 23 -11.75 -2.73 -4.82
CA GLU A 23 -12.27 -2.50 -3.46
C GLU A 23 -11.57 -1.33 -2.74
N GLY A 24 -10.61 -0.65 -3.40
CA GLY A 24 -9.89 0.47 -2.80
C GLY A 24 -8.96 0.09 -1.64
N LYS A 25 -8.62 -1.20 -1.50
CA LYS A 25 -7.70 -1.75 -0.49
C LYS A 25 -6.24 -1.57 -0.92
N VAL A 26 -5.87 -0.33 -1.26
CA VAL A 26 -4.52 0.05 -1.68
C VAL A 26 -3.99 1.09 -0.69
N ILE A 27 -2.98 0.70 0.09
CA ILE A 27 -2.31 1.56 1.06
C ILE A 27 -0.98 2.03 0.47
N GLU A 28 -0.72 3.33 0.50
CA GLU A 28 0.57 3.89 0.10
C GLU A 28 1.59 3.70 1.23
N LEU A 29 2.80 3.26 0.86
CA LEU A 29 3.94 3.18 1.75
C LEU A 29 4.94 4.27 1.39
N ASP A 30 5.70 4.73 2.39
CA ASP A 30 6.78 5.69 2.24
C ASP A 30 7.88 5.12 1.30
N ASP A 31 8.16 5.84 0.21
CA ASP A 31 9.09 5.40 -0.83
C ASP A 31 10.55 5.47 -0.39
N ASP A 32 10.90 6.38 0.52
CA ASP A 32 12.23 6.50 1.13
C ASP A 32 12.56 5.31 2.05
N ILE A 33 11.54 4.67 2.63
CA ILE A 33 11.67 3.43 3.39
C ILE A 33 11.65 2.23 2.45
N ALA A 34 10.66 2.14 1.57
CA ALA A 34 10.44 0.99 0.69
C ALA A 34 11.56 0.78 -0.34
N SER A 35 12.25 1.84 -0.77
CA SER A 35 13.34 1.74 -1.74
C SER A 35 14.69 1.35 -1.11
N ARG A 36 14.81 1.40 0.23
CA ARG A 36 16.08 1.21 0.95
C ARG A 36 16.10 -0.12 1.69
N TRP A 37 16.52 -1.15 0.97
CA TRP A 37 16.73 -2.51 1.49
C TRP A 37 17.95 -2.66 2.43
N GLY A 38 18.45 -1.56 2.98
CA GLY A 38 19.58 -1.53 3.91
C GLY A 38 19.15 -1.79 5.36
N PRO A 39 19.80 -1.17 6.36
CA PRO A 39 19.54 -1.47 7.78
C PRO A 39 18.11 -1.17 8.25
N ARG A 40 17.33 -0.45 7.43
CA ARG A 40 15.96 -0.02 7.69
C ARG A 40 14.89 -1.03 7.27
N VAL A 41 15.27 -2.26 6.89
CA VAL A 41 14.33 -3.32 6.53
C VAL A 41 13.33 -3.65 7.65
N VAL A 42 13.74 -3.46 8.92
CA VAL A 42 12.86 -3.64 10.08
C VAL A 42 11.80 -2.55 10.13
N GLU A 43 12.17 -1.28 9.90
CA GLU A 43 11.20 -0.16 9.79
C GLU A 43 10.20 -0.41 8.64
N PHE A 44 10.66 -0.99 7.54
CA PHE A 44 9.78 -1.36 6.43
C PHE A 44 8.79 -2.45 6.82
N LEU A 45 9.23 -3.47 7.56
CA LEU A 45 8.35 -4.53 8.06
C LEU A 45 7.31 -3.99 9.06
N GLU A 46 7.72 -3.09 9.95
CA GLU A 46 6.82 -2.41 10.88
C GLU A 46 5.73 -1.62 10.13
N ALA A 47 6.12 -0.86 9.10
CA ALA A 47 5.16 -0.14 8.26
C ALA A 47 4.15 -1.08 7.56
N ILE A 48 4.60 -2.25 7.08
CA ILE A 48 3.71 -3.28 6.50
C ILE A 48 2.76 -3.83 7.56
N ALA A 49 3.27 -4.16 8.75
CA ALA A 49 2.46 -4.70 9.83
C ALA A 49 1.33 -3.73 10.21
N THR A 50 1.64 -2.44 10.38
CA THR A 50 0.64 -1.39 10.63
C THR A 50 -0.38 -1.27 9.49
N ALA A 51 0.06 -1.35 8.23
CA ALA A 51 -0.86 -1.29 7.09
C ALA A 51 -1.85 -2.49 7.08
N VAL A 52 -1.37 -3.69 7.41
CA VAL A 52 -2.22 -4.89 7.51
C VAL A 52 -3.21 -4.76 8.67
N GLU A 53 -2.77 -4.27 9.83
CA GLU A 53 -3.66 -3.99 10.98
C GLU A 53 -4.75 -2.97 10.64
N GLN A 54 -4.42 -1.93 9.87
CA GLN A 54 -5.42 -0.97 9.40
C GLN A 54 -6.46 -1.63 8.49
N MET A 55 -6.05 -2.54 7.60
CA MET A 55 -6.98 -3.27 6.73
C MET A 55 -7.89 -4.20 7.53
N THR A 56 -7.36 -4.94 8.51
CA THR A 56 -8.18 -5.84 9.34
C THR A 56 -9.11 -5.07 10.28
N ALA A 57 -8.70 -3.90 10.78
CA ALA A 57 -9.56 -3.03 11.57
C ALA A 57 -10.76 -2.50 10.78
N LEU A 58 -10.59 -2.19 9.49
CA LEU A 58 -11.69 -1.76 8.61
C LEU A 58 -12.69 -2.90 8.35
N GLU A 59 -12.23 -4.15 8.25
CA GLU A 59 -13.08 -5.33 8.07
C GLU A 59 -13.84 -5.73 9.36
N THR A 60 -13.38 -5.30 10.54
CA THR A 60 -14.01 -5.64 11.82
C THR A 60 -15.10 -4.65 12.25
N VAL A 61 -15.14 -3.46 11.64
CA VAL A 61 -16.09 -2.39 11.97
C VAL A 61 -17.23 -2.27 10.94
N GLY A 62 -17.15 -2.98 9.81
CA GLY A 62 -18.22 -3.11 8.81
C GLY A 62 -19.05 -4.38 8.99
#